data_AF-A0A7Z9G5V8-F1
#
_entry.id   AF-A0A7Z9G5V8-F1
#
_cell.length_a   1.000
_cell.length_b   1.000
_cell.length_c   1.000
_cell.angle_alpha   90.00
_cell.angle_beta   90.00
_cell.angle_gamma   90.00
#
_symmetry.space_group_name_H-M   'P 1'
#
loop_
_entity.id
_entity.type
_entity.pdbx_description
1 polymer ?
#
loop_
_entity_poly.entity_id
_entity_poly.type
_entity_poly.pdbx_seq_one_letter_code
_entity_poly.pdbx_strand_id
1 'polypeptide(L)'
;MSEEVADVVEASQTADSLDAVAPTSSPEEASDAAAVSDAGASSFDWDEWDGAVDGLPEEHRDIGGRISSNFDNRMNDKDAELTGLRELYDAMMMGNEDPRIAKYETDKTSFDERYNGLQEQFNDYKAQTEKAQEEAAQEWANKFEERHKDLLGDKQQRERMVELIDDGWDPEAAIQLLSMDEEFVKMAEEAKGDGVPDSYAIRLAEVSAGKSQVEKRKKSAPRPGARITAGATGAKNPQQALRTTGDTDTLDDRRMIAARAALRVAKGGRR
;
A
#
# COMPACT_ATOMS: atom_id res chain seq x y z
N MET A 1 -41.85 0.73 26.25
CA MET A 1 -41.78 0.79 24.78
C MET A 1 -40.41 1.31 24.45
N SER A 2 -39.48 0.38 24.25
CA SER A 2 -38.09 0.64 23.91
C SER A 2 -37.79 -0.32 22.77
N GLU A 3 -37.55 0.23 21.59
CA GLU A 3 -37.20 -0.49 20.38
C GLU A 3 -35.78 -1.06 20.53
N GLU A 4 -35.68 -2.38 20.44
CA GLU A 4 -34.44 -3.13 20.29
C GLU A 4 -34.37 -3.54 18.83
N VAL A 5 -33.46 -2.91 18.07
CA VAL A 5 -33.13 -3.29 16.70
C VAL A 5 -31.81 -4.05 16.75
N ALA A 6 -31.90 -5.38 16.83
CA ALA A 6 -30.77 -6.26 16.57
C ALA A 6 -30.90 -6.76 15.12
N ASP A 7 -30.02 -6.24 14.27
CA ASP A 7 -29.93 -6.56 12.86
C ASP A 7 -29.28 -7.94 12.66
N VAL A 8 -29.82 -8.66 11.67
CA VAL A 8 -29.46 -10.02 11.28
C VAL A 8 -28.65 -9.92 9.98
N VAL A 9 -27.39 -10.37 9.99
CA VAL A 9 -26.65 -10.71 8.76
C VAL A 9 -25.76 -11.91 9.09
N GLU A 10 -26.24 -13.12 8.84
CA GLU A 10 -26.20 -13.86 7.56
C GLU A 10 -24.80 -14.47 7.28
N ALA A 11 -24.80 -15.80 7.29
CA ALA A 11 -23.66 -16.65 7.02
C ALA A 11 -23.24 -16.57 5.55
N SER A 12 -21.93 -16.65 5.30
CA SER A 12 -21.41 -17.13 4.01
C SER A 12 -20.22 -18.05 4.24
N GLN A 13 -20.50 -19.33 4.01
CA GLN A 13 -19.53 -20.35 3.66
C GLN A 13 -18.81 -19.96 2.36
N THR A 14 -17.50 -20.07 2.33
CA THR A 14 -16.77 -20.34 1.08
C THR A 14 -15.89 -21.56 1.32
N ALA A 15 -16.37 -22.69 0.78
CA ALA A 15 -15.57 -23.87 0.54
C ALA A 15 -14.67 -23.58 -0.67
N ASP A 16 -13.36 -23.53 -0.46
CA ASP A 16 -12.42 -23.39 -1.56
C ASP A 16 -12.06 -24.76 -2.12
N SER A 17 -12.24 -24.86 -3.43
CA SER A 17 -12.25 -26.09 -4.21
C SER A 17 -10.84 -26.37 -4.74
N LEU A 18 -10.35 -27.58 -4.50
CA LEU A 18 -9.11 -28.07 -5.10
C LEU A 18 -9.30 -28.24 -6.60
N ASP A 19 -8.64 -27.36 -7.36
CA ASP A 19 -8.62 -27.39 -8.81
C ASP A 19 -7.70 -28.52 -9.30
N ALA A 20 -8.32 -29.48 -9.99
CA ALA A 20 -7.66 -30.58 -10.66
C ALA A 20 -7.36 -30.17 -12.10
N VAL A 21 -6.08 -29.98 -12.43
CA VAL A 21 -5.65 -29.81 -13.83
C VAL A 21 -4.83 -31.03 -14.25
N ALA A 22 -5.48 -31.90 -15.04
CA ALA A 22 -4.83 -32.93 -15.83
C ALA A 22 -4.12 -32.30 -17.05
N PRO A 23 -2.94 -32.80 -17.46
CA PRO A 23 -2.21 -32.23 -18.60
C PRO A 23 -2.80 -32.70 -19.93
N THR A 24 -3.02 -31.75 -20.84
CA THR A 24 -3.45 -31.99 -22.22
C THR A 24 -2.21 -32.16 -23.12
N SER A 25 -2.16 -33.27 -23.84
CA SER A 25 -1.11 -33.62 -24.80
C SER A 25 -1.58 -33.41 -26.25
N SER A 26 -0.76 -32.75 -27.08
CA SER A 26 -0.66 -32.99 -28.53
C SER A 26 0.54 -32.28 -29.16
N PRO A 27 1.06 -32.77 -30.31
CA PRO A 27 2.49 -32.87 -30.59
C PRO A 27 2.96 -31.98 -31.74
N GLU A 28 4.26 -31.67 -31.81
CA GLU A 28 4.98 -31.55 -33.08
C GLU A 28 6.53 -31.56 -32.92
N GLU A 29 7.10 -32.46 -33.70
CA GLU A 29 8.47 -32.73 -34.18
C GLU A 29 9.68 -31.81 -33.86
N ALA A 30 10.71 -32.52 -33.41
CA ALA A 30 12.08 -32.61 -33.96
C ALA A 30 12.99 -31.37 -33.94
N SER A 31 13.97 -31.40 -33.02
CA SER A 31 15.29 -30.81 -33.25
C SER A 31 16.34 -31.52 -32.39
N ASP A 32 17.26 -32.17 -33.08
CA ASP A 32 18.56 -32.67 -32.65
C ASP A 32 18.65 -33.61 -31.44
N ALA A 33 18.82 -34.89 -31.78
CA ALA A 33 19.49 -35.89 -30.97
C ALA A 33 20.96 -35.49 -30.75
N ALA A 34 21.20 -34.60 -29.78
CA ALA A 34 22.44 -34.63 -29.04
C ALA A 34 22.35 -35.83 -28.09
N ALA A 35 23.10 -36.89 -28.40
CA ALA A 35 23.30 -38.02 -27.52
C ALA A 35 23.78 -37.52 -26.15
N VAL A 36 22.86 -37.39 -25.20
CA VAL A 36 23.20 -37.39 -23.79
C VAL A 36 23.66 -38.81 -23.53
N SER A 37 24.96 -38.95 -23.33
CA SER A 37 25.60 -40.19 -22.93
C SER A 37 24.85 -40.78 -21.74
N ASP A 38 24.12 -41.85 -22.01
CA ASP A 38 23.63 -42.83 -21.04
C ASP A 38 24.84 -43.55 -20.43
N ALA A 39 25.51 -42.85 -19.52
CA ALA A 39 26.71 -43.31 -18.82
C ALA A 39 26.65 -42.89 -17.35
N GLY A 40 25.51 -43.11 -16.71
CA GLY A 40 25.32 -42.81 -15.28
C GLY A 40 24.15 -43.54 -14.61
N ALA A 41 23.12 -43.93 -15.37
CA ALA A 41 22.06 -44.78 -14.84
C ALA A 41 22.45 -46.26 -14.96
N SER A 42 22.68 -46.94 -13.84
CA SER A 42 22.66 -48.41 -13.64
C SER A 42 23.95 -49.10 -13.18
N SER A 43 24.45 -48.71 -12.01
CA SER A 43 25.14 -49.69 -11.15
C SER A 43 24.62 -49.71 -9.72
N PHE A 44 23.55 -48.97 -9.42
CA PHE A 44 22.91 -49.04 -8.11
C PHE A 44 21.84 -50.13 -8.13
N ASP A 45 22.02 -51.15 -7.31
CA ASP A 45 21.08 -52.24 -7.16
C ASP A 45 19.91 -51.82 -6.26
N TRP A 46 18.84 -51.33 -6.89
CA TRP A 46 17.64 -50.89 -6.18
C TRP A 46 16.92 -52.04 -5.47
N ASP A 47 17.15 -53.29 -5.88
CA ASP A 47 16.52 -54.46 -5.27
C ASP A 47 17.24 -54.87 -3.96
N GLU A 48 18.52 -54.53 -3.80
CA GLU A 48 19.32 -54.78 -2.58
C GLU A 48 19.34 -53.58 -1.61
N TRP A 49 18.76 -52.43 -1.99
CA TRP A 49 18.77 -51.23 -1.16
C TRP A 49 17.92 -51.40 0.11
N ASP A 50 18.52 -51.12 1.27
CA ASP A 50 17.92 -51.25 2.60
C ASP A 50 17.03 -50.05 3.01
N GLY A 51 16.90 -49.06 2.14
CA GLY A 51 16.13 -47.84 2.39
C GLY A 51 16.91 -46.73 3.10
N ALA A 52 18.18 -46.95 3.46
CA ALA A 52 19.01 -45.93 4.10
C ALA A 52 19.48 -44.87 3.09
N VAL A 53 19.31 -43.59 3.43
CA VAL A 53 19.72 -42.46 2.57
C VAL A 53 21.23 -42.47 2.28
N ASP A 54 22.03 -42.91 3.24
CA ASP A 54 23.49 -43.01 3.09
C ASP A 54 23.91 -44.08 2.05
N GLY A 55 23.04 -45.05 1.80
CA GLY A 55 23.23 -46.08 0.78
C GLY A 55 23.01 -45.59 -0.64
N LEU A 56 22.35 -44.44 -0.86
CA LEU A 56 22.04 -43.94 -2.19
C LEU A 56 23.28 -43.41 -2.94
N PRO A 57 23.29 -43.47 -4.29
CA PRO A 57 24.27 -42.76 -5.10
C PRO A 57 24.30 -41.27 -4.77
N GLU A 58 25.47 -40.64 -4.85
CA GLU A 58 25.64 -39.22 -4.48
C GLU A 58 24.66 -38.28 -5.20
N GLU A 59 24.32 -38.58 -6.45
CA GLU A 59 23.35 -37.83 -7.26
C GLU A 59 21.91 -37.88 -6.70
N HIS A 60 21.58 -38.89 -5.90
CA HIS A 60 20.24 -39.11 -5.34
C HIS A 60 20.15 -38.91 -3.83
N ARG A 61 21.29 -38.77 -3.12
CA ARG A 61 21.30 -38.57 -1.65
C ARG A 61 20.54 -37.34 -1.20
N ASP A 62 20.65 -36.23 -1.94
CA ASP A 62 19.94 -34.99 -1.60
C ASP A 62 18.42 -35.14 -1.71
N ILE A 63 17.96 -35.85 -2.75
CA ILE A 63 16.53 -36.11 -2.96
C ILE A 63 16.05 -37.15 -1.94
N GLY A 64 16.82 -38.22 -1.71
CA GLY A 64 16.54 -39.24 -0.71
C GLY A 64 16.42 -38.66 0.70
N GLY A 65 17.33 -37.77 1.10
CA GLY A 65 17.30 -37.10 2.40
C GLY A 65 16.11 -36.15 2.56
N ARG A 66 15.67 -35.48 1.48
CA ARG A 66 14.44 -34.68 1.48
C ARG A 66 13.20 -35.56 1.58
N ILE A 67 13.17 -36.72 0.93
CA ILE A 67 12.04 -37.64 1.00
C ILE A 67 11.95 -38.29 2.38
N SER A 68 13.07 -38.77 2.92
CA SER A 68 13.13 -39.39 4.25
C SER A 68 12.74 -38.39 5.34
N SER A 69 13.32 -37.18 5.34
CA SER A 69 12.96 -36.15 6.33
C SER A 69 11.48 -35.78 6.27
N ASN A 70 10.88 -35.68 5.08
CA ASN A 70 9.44 -35.46 4.95
C ASN A 70 8.61 -36.63 5.48
N PHE A 71 9.06 -37.86 5.27
CA PHE A 71 8.39 -39.05 5.78
C PHE A 71 8.52 -39.16 7.31
N ASP A 72 9.71 -38.94 7.85
CA ASP A 72 10.00 -38.92 9.28
C ASP A 72 9.19 -37.82 9.98
N ASN A 73 9.14 -36.62 9.41
CA ASN A 73 8.31 -35.54 9.94
C ASN A 73 6.83 -35.94 9.99
N ARG A 74 6.31 -36.54 8.91
CA ARG A 74 4.92 -37.04 8.88
C ARG A 74 4.67 -38.15 9.89
N MET A 75 5.62 -39.07 10.07
CA MET A 75 5.48 -40.15 11.06
C MET A 75 5.53 -39.60 12.49
N ASN A 76 6.44 -38.66 12.77
CA ASN A 76 6.49 -37.96 14.05
C ASN A 76 5.19 -37.19 14.33
N ASP A 77 4.61 -36.52 13.33
CA ASP A 77 3.32 -35.84 13.45
C ASP A 77 2.20 -36.84 13.79
N LYS A 78 2.18 -38.01 13.14
CA LYS A 78 1.18 -39.06 13.40
C LYS A 78 1.35 -39.69 14.78
N ASP A 79 2.57 -39.92 15.23
CA ASP A 79 2.86 -40.43 16.57
C ASP A 79 2.46 -39.42 17.65
N ALA A 80 2.68 -38.13 17.41
CA ALA A 80 2.22 -37.06 18.29
C ALA A 80 0.67 -36.98 18.33
N GLU A 81 -0.01 -37.07 17.18
CA GLU A 81 -1.47 -37.14 17.11
C GLU A 81 -2.03 -38.34 17.87
N LEU A 82 -1.45 -39.53 17.68
CA LEU A 82 -1.88 -40.75 18.37
C LEU A 82 -1.67 -40.65 19.88
N THR A 83 -0.57 -40.04 20.31
CA THR A 83 -0.29 -39.79 21.73
C THR A 83 -1.32 -38.83 22.31
N GLY A 84 -1.61 -37.71 21.64
CA GLY A 84 -2.65 -36.78 22.06
C GLY A 84 -4.06 -37.40 22.11
N LEU A 85 -4.39 -38.29 21.18
CA LEU A 85 -5.66 -39.03 21.23
C LEU A 85 -5.75 -40.00 22.41
N ARG A 86 -4.65 -40.65 22.78
CA ARG A 86 -4.59 -41.53 23.96
C ARG A 86 -4.78 -40.71 25.25
N GLU A 87 -4.08 -39.60 25.37
CA GLU A 87 -4.21 -38.69 26.51
C GLU A 87 -5.64 -38.14 26.65
N LEU A 88 -6.26 -37.77 25.53
CA LEU A 88 -7.66 -37.33 25.50
C LEU A 88 -8.61 -38.44 25.96
N TYR A 89 -8.40 -39.67 25.46
CA TYR A 89 -9.21 -40.82 25.83
C TYR A 89 -9.07 -41.13 27.34
N ASP A 90 -7.84 -41.14 27.86
CA ASP A 90 -7.58 -41.37 29.28
C ASP A 90 -8.19 -40.25 30.15
N ALA A 91 -8.08 -38.99 29.72
CA ALA A 91 -8.68 -37.85 30.41
C ALA A 91 -10.22 -37.96 30.48
N MET A 92 -10.87 -38.29 29.36
CA MET A 92 -12.32 -38.53 29.32
C MET A 92 -12.74 -39.69 30.22
N MET A 93 -11.98 -40.79 30.23
CA MET A 93 -12.28 -41.97 31.06
C MET A 93 -12.10 -41.69 32.55
N MET A 94 -11.18 -40.79 32.93
CA MET A 94 -10.98 -40.34 34.31
C MET A 94 -11.98 -39.24 34.73
N GLY A 95 -12.83 -38.75 33.83
CA GLY A 95 -13.77 -37.67 34.08
C GLY A 95 -13.11 -36.28 34.17
N ASN A 96 -11.88 -36.15 33.67
CA ASN A 96 -11.17 -34.88 33.59
C ASN A 96 -11.63 -34.09 32.35
N GLU A 97 -11.46 -32.76 32.39
CA GLU A 97 -11.72 -31.90 31.23
C GLU A 97 -10.76 -32.21 30.07
N ASP A 98 -11.19 -31.95 28.83
CA ASP A 98 -10.37 -32.13 27.62
C ASP A 98 -9.08 -31.29 27.74
N PRO A 99 -7.87 -31.91 27.71
CA PRO A 99 -6.59 -31.20 27.86
C PRO A 99 -6.38 -30.07 26.83
N ARG A 100 -7.08 -30.13 25.69
CA ARG A 100 -7.01 -29.08 24.65
C ARG A 100 -7.66 -27.78 25.10
N ILE A 101 -8.64 -27.82 26.01
CA ILE A 101 -9.31 -26.62 26.53
C ILE A 101 -8.30 -25.73 27.26
N ALA A 102 -7.51 -26.29 28.16
CA ALA A 102 -6.46 -25.57 28.88
C ALA A 102 -5.42 -24.94 27.91
N LYS A 103 -5.09 -25.66 26.83
CA LYS A 103 -4.21 -25.13 25.78
C LYS A 103 -4.86 -23.93 25.07
N TYR A 104 -6.12 -24.04 24.66
CA TYR A 104 -6.83 -22.94 24.00
C TYR A 104 -7.01 -21.73 24.91
N GLU A 105 -7.22 -21.92 26.21
CA GLU A 105 -7.27 -20.82 27.18
C GLU A 105 -5.92 -20.12 27.29
N THR A 106 -4.83 -20.88 27.36
CA THR A 106 -3.47 -20.34 27.38
C THR A 106 -3.12 -19.62 26.07
N ASP A 107 -3.49 -20.19 24.93
CA ASP A 107 -3.26 -19.56 23.62
C ASP A 107 -4.07 -18.26 23.51
N LYS A 108 -5.32 -18.27 23.98
CA LYS A 108 -6.18 -17.08 24.01
C LYS A 108 -5.59 -15.97 24.88
N THR A 109 -5.16 -16.26 26.10
CA THR A 109 -4.54 -15.23 26.95
C THR A 109 -3.27 -14.67 26.33
N SER A 110 -2.43 -15.52 25.75
CA SER A 110 -1.22 -15.07 25.06
C SER A 110 -1.52 -14.21 23.82
N PHE A 111 -2.61 -14.51 23.11
CA PHE A 111 -3.07 -13.73 21.98
C PHE A 111 -3.61 -12.37 22.42
N ASP A 112 -4.43 -12.35 23.47
CA ASP A 112 -4.98 -11.12 24.04
C ASP A 112 -3.86 -10.20 24.55
N GLU A 113 -2.83 -10.74 25.21
CA GLU A 113 -1.64 -9.99 25.63
C GLU A 113 -0.89 -9.39 24.43
N ARG A 114 -0.65 -10.17 23.37
CA ARG A 114 0.00 -9.68 22.15
C ARG A 114 -0.82 -8.61 21.44
N TYR A 115 -2.13 -8.82 21.35
CA TYR A 115 -3.05 -7.88 20.73
C TYR A 115 -3.06 -6.55 21.48
N ASN A 116 -3.19 -6.59 22.81
CA ASN A 116 -3.16 -5.39 23.64
C ASN A 116 -1.83 -4.66 23.54
N GLY A 117 -0.70 -5.39 23.58
CA GLY A 117 0.62 -4.80 23.40
C GLY A 117 0.82 -4.16 22.02
N LEU A 118 0.30 -4.79 20.95
CA LEU A 118 0.37 -4.24 19.60
C LEU A 118 -0.53 -2.99 19.45
N GLN A 119 -1.71 -3.00 20.07
CA GLN A 119 -2.62 -1.86 20.08
C GLN A 119 -2.00 -0.65 20.80
N GLU A 120 -1.30 -0.87 21.92
CA GLU A 120 -0.57 0.17 22.63
C GLU A 120 0.55 0.77 21.76
N GLN A 121 1.38 -0.08 21.13
CA GLN A 121 2.42 0.37 20.20
C GLN A 121 1.86 1.15 19.01
N PHE A 122 0.72 0.72 18.46
CA PHE A 122 0.05 1.44 17.38
C PHE A 122 -0.43 2.82 17.83
N ASN A 123 -1.03 2.92 19.02
CA ASN A 123 -1.49 4.20 19.57
C ASN A 123 -0.31 5.14 19.85
N ASP A 124 0.79 4.63 20.39
CA ASP A 124 2.01 5.39 20.63
C ASP A 124 2.62 5.91 19.33
N TYR A 125 2.71 5.06 18.31
CA TYR A 125 3.19 5.45 16.99
C TYR A 125 2.30 6.53 16.38
N LYS A 126 0.96 6.35 16.45
CA LYS A 126 -0.01 7.34 15.99
C LYS A 126 0.21 8.69 16.67
N ALA A 127 0.30 8.72 18.00
CA ALA A 127 0.55 9.94 18.76
C ALA A 127 1.88 10.60 18.39
N GLN A 128 2.96 9.83 18.19
CA GLN A 128 4.24 10.36 17.75
C GLN A 128 4.17 10.95 16.34
N THR A 129 3.46 10.30 15.41
CA THR A 129 3.28 10.82 14.05
C THR A 129 2.45 12.10 14.04
N GLU A 130 1.37 12.17 14.82
CA GLU A 130 0.55 13.38 14.92
C GLU A 130 1.36 14.54 15.50
N LYS A 131 2.15 14.29 16.56
CA LYS A 131 3.04 15.30 17.14
C LYS A 131 4.10 15.79 16.14
N ALA A 132 4.76 14.87 15.43
CA ALA A 132 5.75 15.23 14.42
C ALA A 132 5.14 16.04 13.26
N GLN A 133 3.91 15.71 12.86
CA GLN A 133 3.18 16.47 11.85
C GLN A 133 2.79 17.87 12.34
N GLU A 134 2.37 18.02 13.60
CA GLU A 134 2.10 19.34 14.22
C GLU A 134 3.36 20.20 14.29
N GLU A 135 4.48 19.62 14.75
CA GLU A 135 5.77 20.32 14.80
C GLU A 135 6.23 20.75 13.41
N ALA A 136 6.13 19.87 12.40
CA ALA A 136 6.46 20.18 11.02
C ALA A 136 5.56 21.27 10.44
N ALA A 137 4.26 21.24 10.74
CA ALA A 137 3.30 22.25 10.30
C ALA A 137 3.60 23.61 10.96
N GLN A 138 3.95 23.63 12.25
CA GLN A 138 4.34 24.84 12.97
C GLN A 138 5.65 25.41 12.45
N GLU A 139 6.66 24.57 12.21
CA GLU A 139 7.92 25.00 11.59
C GLU A 139 7.69 25.60 10.21
N TRP A 140 6.84 24.97 9.40
CA TRP A 140 6.50 25.47 8.08
C TRP A 140 5.78 26.82 8.17
N ALA A 141 4.81 26.96 9.08
CA ALA A 141 4.11 28.23 9.30
C ALA A 141 5.05 29.35 9.74
N ASN A 142 6.00 29.07 10.64
CA ASN A 142 7.01 30.04 11.07
C ASN A 142 7.92 30.44 9.89
N LYS A 143 8.41 29.47 9.11
CA LYS A 143 9.24 29.74 7.91
C LYS A 143 8.48 30.54 6.85
N PHE A 144 7.18 30.25 6.70
CA PHE A 144 6.29 30.96 5.79
C PHE A 144 6.10 32.42 6.22
N GLU A 145 5.81 32.65 7.51
CA GLU A 145 5.70 34.00 8.07
C GLU A 145 7.01 34.78 7.89
N GLU A 146 8.16 34.14 8.13
CA GLU A 146 9.46 34.77 7.96
C GLU A 146 9.76 35.18 6.51
N ARG A 147 9.41 34.34 5.53
CA ARG A 147 9.63 34.60 4.10
C ARG A 147 8.68 35.64 3.53
N HIS A 148 7.46 35.69 4.04
CA HIS A 148 6.36 36.46 3.45
C HIS A 148 5.81 37.55 4.38
N LYS A 149 6.67 38.13 5.25
CA LYS A 149 6.29 39.23 6.17
C LYS A 149 5.60 40.39 5.46
N ASP A 150 6.07 40.73 4.27
CA ASP A 150 5.53 41.86 3.48
C ASP A 150 4.09 41.60 3.03
N LEU A 151 3.79 40.36 2.57
CA LEU A 151 2.44 39.94 2.16
C LEU A 151 1.48 39.87 3.35
N LEU A 152 2.00 39.44 4.52
CA LEU A 152 1.23 39.40 5.77
C LEU A 152 1.02 40.79 6.39
N GLY A 153 1.68 41.83 5.90
CA GLY A 153 1.44 43.22 6.31
C GLY A 153 0.18 43.80 5.67
N ASP A 154 -0.10 43.44 4.41
CA ASP A 154 -1.28 43.91 3.68
C ASP A 154 -2.54 43.14 4.11
N LYS A 155 -3.66 43.86 4.28
CA LYS A 155 -4.94 43.24 4.64
C LYS A 155 -5.62 42.64 3.41
N GLN A 156 -5.54 43.29 2.25
CA GLN A 156 -6.26 42.87 1.05
C GLN A 156 -5.64 41.62 0.44
N GLN A 157 -4.31 41.58 0.32
CA GLN A 157 -3.60 40.39 -0.19
C GLN A 157 -3.82 39.16 0.70
N ARG A 158 -3.88 39.37 2.01
CA ARG A 158 -4.16 38.30 2.98
C ARG A 158 -5.57 37.75 2.88
N GLU A 159 -6.58 38.61 2.74
CA GLU A 159 -7.97 38.17 2.54
C GLU A 159 -8.10 37.36 1.25
N ARG A 160 -7.50 37.85 0.16
CA ARG A 160 -7.45 37.11 -1.11
C ARG A 160 -6.68 35.78 -1.02
N MET A 161 -5.60 35.73 -0.24
CA MET A 161 -4.86 34.48 -0.02
C MET A 161 -5.67 33.47 0.78
N VAL A 162 -6.44 33.92 1.78
CA VAL A 162 -7.35 33.06 2.54
C VAL A 162 -8.41 32.47 1.62
N GLU A 163 -9.00 33.27 0.73
CA GLU A 163 -9.97 32.78 -0.26
C GLU A 163 -9.37 31.70 -1.17
N LEU A 164 -8.18 31.92 -1.73
CA LEU A 164 -7.50 30.92 -2.56
C LEU A 164 -7.18 29.63 -1.77
N ILE A 165 -6.74 29.74 -0.52
CA ILE A 165 -6.49 28.58 0.34
C ILE A 165 -7.80 27.85 0.70
N ASP A 166 -8.92 28.57 0.85
CA ASP A 166 -10.24 27.99 1.09
C ASP A 166 -10.79 27.28 -0.16
N ASP A 167 -10.44 27.77 -1.35
CA ASP A 167 -10.63 27.09 -2.64
C ASP A 167 -9.62 25.93 -2.86
N GLY A 168 -8.89 25.56 -1.82
CA GLY A 168 -8.00 24.41 -1.75
C GLY A 168 -6.70 24.60 -2.51
N TRP A 169 -6.24 25.84 -2.75
CA TRP A 169 -4.93 26.08 -3.37
C TRP A 169 -3.80 25.92 -2.35
N ASP A 170 -2.72 25.28 -2.76
CA ASP A 170 -1.47 25.20 -1.99
C ASP A 170 -0.97 26.63 -1.64
N PRO A 171 -0.52 26.93 -0.41
CA PRO A 171 -0.22 28.30 0.00
C PRO A 171 0.89 28.97 -0.82
N GLU A 172 1.88 28.20 -1.30
CA GLU A 172 2.94 28.69 -2.18
C GLU A 172 2.39 29.03 -3.59
N ALA A 173 1.46 28.23 -4.09
CA ALA A 173 0.75 28.48 -5.34
C ALA A 173 -0.17 29.71 -5.23
N ALA A 174 -0.88 29.85 -4.11
CA ALA A 174 -1.72 30.99 -3.81
C ALA A 174 -0.90 32.31 -3.80
N ILE A 175 0.29 32.32 -3.21
CA ILE A 175 1.18 33.50 -3.25
C ILE A 175 1.53 33.90 -4.69
N GLN A 176 1.86 32.92 -5.54
CA GLN A 176 2.18 33.21 -6.95
C GLN A 176 0.98 33.86 -7.65
N LEU A 177 -0.22 33.35 -7.43
CA LEU A 177 -1.46 33.90 -8.00
C LEU A 177 -1.77 35.33 -7.53
N LEU A 178 -1.43 35.70 -6.29
CA LEU A 178 -1.61 37.07 -5.79
C LEU A 178 -0.83 38.12 -6.57
N SER A 179 0.31 37.72 -7.16
CA SER A 179 1.16 38.59 -7.97
C SER A 179 0.74 38.67 -9.43
N MET A 180 -0.23 37.85 -9.85
CA MET A 180 -0.70 37.76 -11.24
C MET A 180 -2.03 38.51 -11.45
N ASP A 181 -2.33 38.79 -12.73
CA ASP A 181 -3.57 39.48 -13.10
C ASP A 181 -4.78 38.56 -12.95
N GLU A 182 -5.98 39.11 -12.74
CA GLU A 182 -7.22 38.34 -12.53
C GLU A 182 -7.56 37.37 -13.67
N GLU A 183 -7.19 37.70 -14.91
CA GLU A 183 -7.38 36.80 -16.06
C GLU A 183 -6.51 35.53 -15.96
N PHE A 184 -5.31 35.63 -15.36
CA PHE A 184 -4.46 34.46 -15.11
C PHE A 184 -5.05 33.58 -14.02
N VAL A 185 -5.57 34.20 -12.96
CA VAL A 185 -6.19 33.48 -11.83
C VAL A 185 -7.35 32.64 -12.33
N LYS A 186 -8.24 33.21 -13.15
CA LYS A 186 -9.36 32.46 -13.77
C LYS A 186 -8.90 31.30 -14.63
N MET A 187 -7.87 31.49 -15.47
CA MET A 187 -7.33 30.39 -16.29
C MET A 187 -6.69 29.29 -15.43
N ALA A 188 -6.04 29.65 -14.32
CA ALA A 188 -5.48 28.69 -13.39
C ALA A 188 -6.57 27.92 -12.63
N GLU A 189 -7.66 28.60 -12.22
CA GLU A 189 -8.84 27.98 -11.63
C GLU A 189 -9.55 27.02 -12.58
N GLU A 190 -9.72 27.39 -13.84
CA GLU A 190 -10.26 26.50 -14.88
C GLU A 190 -9.40 25.24 -15.02
N ALA A 191 -8.08 25.40 -15.15
CA ALA A 191 -7.16 24.26 -15.25
C ALA A 191 -7.20 23.38 -13.98
N LYS A 192 -7.31 23.98 -12.80
CA LYS A 192 -7.48 23.24 -11.54
C LYS A 192 -8.81 22.47 -11.51
N GLY A 193 -9.88 23.06 -12.00
CA GLY A 193 -11.18 22.41 -12.19
C GLY A 193 -11.11 21.17 -13.11
N ASP A 194 -10.19 21.17 -14.07
CA ASP A 194 -9.89 20.02 -14.92
C ASP A 194 -9.07 18.91 -14.22
N GLY A 195 -8.77 19.06 -12.92
CA GLY A 195 -8.04 18.09 -12.10
C GLY A 195 -6.52 18.19 -12.21
N VAL A 196 -6.01 19.33 -12.68
CA VAL A 196 -4.58 19.59 -12.81
C VAL A 196 -3.97 20.01 -11.46
N PRO A 197 -2.77 19.53 -11.08
CA PRO A 197 -2.08 20.01 -9.88
C PRO A 197 -1.79 21.51 -9.91
N ASP A 198 -1.95 22.20 -8.79
CA ASP A 198 -1.86 23.66 -8.65
C ASP A 198 -0.62 24.28 -9.31
N SER A 199 0.57 23.71 -9.08
CA SER A 199 1.82 24.20 -9.69
C SER A 199 1.85 24.11 -11.22
N TYR A 200 1.13 23.13 -11.80
CA TYR A 200 1.01 23.00 -13.25
C TYR A 200 -0.10 23.86 -13.82
N ALA A 201 -1.21 24.04 -13.08
CA ALA A 201 -2.28 24.97 -13.44
C ALA A 201 -1.75 26.41 -13.59
N ILE A 202 -0.89 26.85 -12.67
CA ILE A 202 -0.21 28.15 -12.76
C ILE A 202 0.69 28.22 -14.00
N ARG A 203 1.51 27.20 -14.27
CA ARG A 203 2.37 27.17 -15.47
C ARG A 203 1.57 27.19 -16.77
N LEU A 204 0.41 26.52 -16.82
CA LEU A 204 -0.47 26.57 -17.97
C LEU A 204 -1.00 27.98 -18.20
N ALA A 205 -1.43 28.66 -17.13
CA ALA A 205 -1.87 30.05 -17.20
C ALA A 205 -0.75 31.01 -17.64
N GLU A 206 0.49 30.79 -17.16
CA GLU A 206 1.66 31.57 -17.59
C GLU A 206 1.98 31.42 -19.08
N VAL A 207 1.84 30.19 -19.61
CA VAL A 207 2.05 29.87 -21.01
C VAL A 207 0.93 30.42 -21.89
N SER A 208 -0.33 30.26 -21.47
CA SER A 208 -1.51 30.68 -22.24
C SER A 208 -1.55 32.20 -22.41
N ALA A 209 -1.21 32.95 -21.36
CA ALA A 209 -1.16 34.40 -21.41
C ALA A 209 0.23 34.97 -21.72
N GLY A 210 1.15 34.13 -22.21
CA GLY A 210 2.36 34.53 -22.92
C GLY A 210 3.45 35.18 -22.04
N LYS A 211 3.39 35.00 -20.71
CA LYS A 211 4.37 35.52 -19.75
C LYS A 211 5.54 34.56 -19.50
N SER A 212 5.45 33.29 -19.89
CA SER A 212 6.57 32.37 -19.78
C SER A 212 7.70 32.76 -20.76
N GLN A 213 8.92 32.97 -20.26
CA GLN A 213 10.16 33.08 -21.06
C GLN A 213 10.56 31.76 -21.75
N VAL A 214 9.72 30.72 -21.69
CA VAL A 214 9.79 29.65 -22.68
C VAL A 214 9.36 30.31 -23.97
N GLU A 215 10.36 30.72 -24.76
CA GLU A 215 10.21 31.19 -26.13
C GLU A 215 9.00 30.49 -26.75
N LYS A 216 8.14 31.27 -27.41
CA LYS A 216 7.22 30.77 -28.42
C LYS A 216 8.06 29.95 -29.41
N ARG A 217 8.35 28.69 -29.06
CA ARG A 217 8.89 27.68 -29.95
C ARG A 217 7.78 27.54 -30.94
N LYS A 218 7.89 28.31 -32.03
CA LYS A 218 7.08 28.21 -33.24
C LYS A 218 6.74 26.75 -33.36
N LYS A 219 5.46 26.40 -33.18
CA LYS A 219 4.96 25.01 -33.15
C LYS A 219 5.80 24.19 -34.11
N SER A 220 6.83 23.50 -33.59
CA SER A 220 7.73 22.74 -34.42
C SER A 220 6.82 21.71 -35.04
N ALA A 221 6.77 21.66 -36.37
CA ALA A 221 5.99 20.62 -37.04
C ALA A 221 6.33 19.29 -36.34
N PRO A 222 5.32 18.51 -35.91
CA PRO A 222 5.56 17.26 -35.21
C PRO A 222 6.51 16.41 -36.05
N ARG A 223 7.53 15.84 -35.41
CA ARG A 223 8.47 14.94 -36.09
C ARG A 223 7.66 13.88 -36.85
N PRO A 224 8.09 13.42 -38.04
CA PRO A 224 7.29 12.54 -38.88
C PRO A 224 6.71 11.32 -38.15
N GLY A 225 7.44 10.73 -37.19
CA GLY A 225 6.95 9.62 -36.36
C GLY A 225 5.88 10.00 -35.33
N ALA A 226 5.81 11.26 -34.89
CA ALA A 226 4.79 11.76 -33.96
C ALA A 226 3.47 12.13 -34.66
N ARG A 227 3.44 12.25 -35.99
CA ARG A 227 2.19 12.46 -36.75
C ARG A 227 1.30 11.22 -36.76
N ILE A 228 1.88 10.04 -36.63
CA ILE A 228 1.16 8.76 -36.68
C ILE A 228 0.35 8.54 -35.38
N THR A 229 0.80 9.13 -34.26
CA THR A 229 0.16 8.97 -32.94
C THR A 229 -0.56 10.22 -32.44
N ALA A 230 -0.53 11.34 -33.18
CA ALA A 230 -1.14 12.62 -32.77
C ALA A 230 -2.67 12.60 -32.66
N GLY A 231 -3.33 11.51 -33.07
CA GLY A 231 -4.78 11.28 -32.89
C GLY A 231 -5.14 10.34 -31.74
N ALA A 232 -4.15 9.82 -31.00
CA ALA A 232 -4.36 8.83 -29.94
C ALA A 232 -4.19 9.43 -28.53
N THR A 233 -4.77 10.61 -28.29
CA THR A 233 -4.91 11.14 -26.92
C THR A 233 -6.29 10.75 -26.39
N GLY A 234 -6.44 9.49 -26.03
CA GLY A 234 -7.72 8.94 -25.53
C GLY A 234 -7.55 7.85 -24.47
N ALA A 235 -6.38 7.72 -23.86
CA ALA A 235 -6.18 6.82 -22.73
C ALA A 235 -5.85 7.66 -21.49
N LYS A 236 -6.86 7.86 -20.64
CA LYS A 236 -6.65 8.26 -19.24
C LYS A 236 -5.63 7.29 -18.65
N ASN A 237 -4.60 7.82 -17.99
CA ASN A 237 -3.61 6.98 -17.30
C ASN A 237 -4.35 6.05 -16.30
N PRO A 238 -4.22 4.73 -16.43
CA PRO A 238 -4.88 3.78 -15.52
C PRO A 238 -4.26 3.76 -14.10
N GLN A 239 -3.27 4.62 -13.83
CA GLN A 239 -2.62 4.75 -12.53
C GLN A 239 -3.17 5.90 -11.67
N GLN A 240 -4.19 6.65 -12.11
CA GLN A 240 -5.01 7.44 -11.19
C GLN A 240 -5.95 6.48 -10.44
N ALA A 241 -5.37 5.67 -9.56
CA ALA A 241 -6.14 5.03 -8.50
C ALA A 241 -6.84 6.16 -7.74
N LEU A 242 -8.19 6.11 -7.72
CA LEU A 242 -8.97 6.84 -6.75
C LEU A 242 -8.33 6.58 -5.40
N ARG A 243 -7.72 7.62 -4.81
CA ARG A 243 -7.36 7.59 -3.40
C ARG A 243 -8.67 7.47 -2.65
N THR A 244 -8.94 6.27 -2.15
CA THR A 244 -10.11 6.00 -1.32
C THR A 244 -9.97 6.81 -0.05
N THR A 245 -11.01 7.58 0.24
CA THR A 245 -11.24 8.34 1.46
C THR A 245 -11.15 7.43 2.68
N GLY A 246 -10.00 7.44 3.34
CA GLY A 246 -9.79 6.84 4.65
C GLY A 246 -8.97 7.82 5.49
N ASP A 247 -9.66 8.70 6.21
CA ASP A 247 -9.26 9.42 7.43
C ASP A 247 -7.76 9.40 7.80
N THR A 248 -6.94 10.04 6.97
CA THR A 248 -5.62 10.48 7.40
C THR A 248 -5.49 11.92 6.96
N ASP A 249 -5.54 12.85 7.93
CA ASP A 249 -5.07 14.22 7.74
C ASP A 249 -3.68 14.15 7.10
N THR A 250 -3.60 14.46 5.81
CA THR A 250 -2.31 14.42 5.14
C THR A 250 -1.46 15.58 5.64
N LEU A 251 -0.13 15.45 5.53
CA LEU A 251 0.76 16.52 5.95
C LEU A 251 0.46 17.84 5.21
N ASP A 252 -0.05 17.75 3.98
CA ASP A 252 -0.50 18.90 3.19
C ASP A 252 -1.79 19.51 3.78
N ASP A 253 -2.75 18.70 4.25
CA ASP A 253 -3.94 19.20 4.96
C ASP A 253 -3.55 19.95 6.24
N ARG A 254 -2.59 19.41 7.01
CA ARG A 254 -2.07 20.07 8.22
C ARG A 254 -1.31 21.36 7.91
N ARG A 255 -0.58 21.42 6.79
CA ARG A 255 0.03 22.68 6.31
C ARG A 255 -1.04 23.71 5.96
N MET A 256 -2.12 23.31 5.29
CA MET A 256 -3.24 24.19 4.96
C MET A 256 -3.90 24.75 6.23
N ILE A 257 -4.15 23.89 7.23
CA ILE A 257 -4.70 24.31 8.53
C ILE A 257 -3.73 25.27 9.25
N ALA A 258 -2.43 24.98 9.25
CA ALA A 258 -1.42 25.84 9.87
C ALA A 258 -1.29 27.19 9.14
N ALA A 259 -1.34 27.20 7.81
CA ALA A 259 -1.39 28.41 7.00
C ALA A 259 -2.60 29.29 7.37
N ARG A 260 -3.80 28.69 7.43
CA ARG A 260 -5.03 29.36 7.87
C ARG A 260 -4.90 29.94 9.28
N ALA A 261 -4.31 29.17 10.21
CA ALA A 261 -4.09 29.61 11.58
C ALA A 261 -3.13 30.81 11.65
N ALA A 262 -2.01 30.76 10.93
CA ALA A 262 -1.06 31.86 10.84
C ALA A 262 -1.71 33.14 10.30
N LEU A 263 -2.52 33.02 9.25
CA LEU A 263 -3.24 34.16 8.66
C LEU A 263 -4.26 34.77 9.63
N ARG A 264 -4.94 33.93 10.43
CA ARG A 264 -5.89 34.37 11.46
C ARG A 264 -5.19 35.10 12.61
N VAL A 265 -4.05 34.61 13.08
CA VAL A 265 -3.24 35.26 14.11
C VAL A 265 -2.76 36.63 13.62
N ALA A 266 -2.27 36.69 12.38
CA ALA A 266 -1.83 37.94 11.77
C ALA A 266 -2.98 38.97 11.60
N LYS A 267 -4.23 38.52 11.44
CA LYS A 267 -5.44 39.37 11.36
C LYS A 267 -5.78 40.09 12.68
N GLY A 268 -5.03 39.84 13.75
CA GLY A 268 -5.29 40.44 15.08
C GLY A 268 -6.35 39.70 15.88
N GLY A 269 -6.70 38.47 15.49
CA GLY A 269 -7.51 37.57 16.31
C GLY A 269 -6.68 37.05 17.48
N ARG A 270 -6.73 37.74 18.62
CA ARG A 270 -6.32 37.15 19.90
C ARG A 270 -7.16 35.88 20.14
N ARG A 271 -6.47 34.80 20.52
CA ARG A 271 -7.06 33.58 21.08
C ARG A 271 -8.02 33.93 22.23
#